data_AF-A0A1B9L2Z0-F1
#
_entry.id   AF-A0A1B9L2Z0-F1
#
_cell.length_a   1.000
_cell.length_b   1.000
_cell.length_c   1.000
_cell.angle_alpha   90.00
_cell.angle_beta   90.00
_cell.angle_gamma   90.00
#
_symmetry.space_group_name_H-M   'P 1'
#
loop_
_entity.id
_entity.type
_entity.pdbx_description
1 polymer ?
#
loop_
_entity_poly.entity_id
_entity_poly.type
_entity_poly.pdbx_seq_one_letter_code
_entity_poly.pdbx_strand_id
1 'polypeptide(L)'
;MELMTIREILSNPDKIPQTWLYLPPDKTTWNLDTQGVFSLDSWDFPPDSDEYLPKQAKNDKWIETLDGSSIEDVVSYAQGQSDNVTLDDLFRSFIFYYENDAFLDLD
;
A
#
# COMPACT_ATOMS: atom_id res chain seq x y z
N MET A 1 11.69 6.20 8.99
CA MET A 1 10.53 5.84 8.17
C MET A 1 10.06 7.09 7.46
N GLU A 2 10.01 7.05 6.14
CA GLU A 2 9.58 8.19 5.32
C GLU A 2 8.10 8.06 4.95
N LEU A 3 7.41 9.20 4.86
CA LEU A 3 6.04 9.26 4.38
C LEU A 3 6.06 9.32 2.86
N MET A 4 5.23 8.51 2.21
CA MET A 4 5.04 8.49 0.77
C MET A 4 3.56 8.59 0.46
N THR A 5 3.20 9.34 -0.58
CA THR A 5 1.83 9.36 -1.09
C THR A 5 1.53 8.09 -1.86
N ILE A 6 0.25 7.67 -1.90
CA ILE A 6 -0.18 6.54 -2.74
C ILE A 6 0.22 6.76 -4.21
N ARG A 7 0.18 8.00 -4.70
CA ARG A 7 0.72 8.40 -6.01
C ARG A 7 2.17 8.00 -6.19
N GLU A 8 3.05 8.36 -5.26
CA GLU A 8 4.48 8.06 -5.35
C GLU A 8 4.75 6.56 -5.34
N ILE A 9 4.01 5.83 -4.49
CA ILE A 9 4.07 4.37 -4.34
C ILE A 9 3.70 3.71 -5.68
N LEU A 10 2.50 3.99 -6.20
CA LEU A 10 1.99 3.36 -7.42
C LEU A 10 2.74 3.80 -8.69
N SER A 11 3.34 4.99 -8.70
CA SER A 11 4.13 5.47 -9.84
C SER A 11 5.55 4.89 -9.89
N ASN A 12 6.04 4.32 -8.79
CA ASN A 12 7.40 3.79 -8.70
C ASN A 12 7.42 2.44 -7.97
N PRO A 13 6.73 1.40 -8.51
CA PRO A 13 6.61 0.10 -7.85
C PRO A 13 7.98 -0.50 -7.48
N ASP A 14 8.99 -0.39 -8.35
CA ASP A 14 10.34 -0.92 -8.10
C ASP A 14 11.11 -0.26 -6.93
N LYS A 15 10.59 0.85 -6.39
CA LYS A 15 11.19 1.56 -5.25
C LYS A 15 10.44 1.31 -3.95
N ILE A 16 9.41 0.47 -3.97
CA ILE A 16 8.61 0.17 -2.80
C ILE A 16 9.45 -0.67 -1.82
N PRO A 17 9.51 -0.27 -0.53
CA PRO A 17 10.08 -1.14 0.50
C PRO A 17 9.32 -2.47 0.56
N GLN A 18 10.05 -3.59 0.62
CA GLN A 18 9.49 -4.94 0.72
C GLN A 18 8.99 -5.26 2.14
N THR A 19 8.14 -4.38 2.66
CA THR A 19 7.55 -4.43 3.99
C THR A 19 6.09 -3.97 3.91
N TRP A 20 5.40 -3.83 5.04
CA TRP A 20 3.98 -3.49 5.05
C TRP A 20 3.70 -2.00 4.95
N LEU A 21 2.73 -1.64 4.11
CA LEU A 21 2.21 -0.29 3.99
C LEU A 21 1.14 -0.04 5.07
N TYR A 22 1.34 1.03 5.84
CA TYR A 22 0.37 1.54 6.80
C TYR A 22 -0.33 2.78 6.25
N LEU A 23 -1.66 2.83 6.37
CA LEU A 23 -2.52 3.93 5.92
C LEU A 23 -3.51 4.39 7.01
N PRO A 24 -4.07 5.61 6.93
CA PRO A 24 -5.13 6.07 7.83
C PRO A 24 -6.29 5.07 7.91
N PRO A 25 -6.92 4.89 9.08
CA PRO A 25 -7.92 3.83 9.28
C PRO A 25 -9.21 4.02 8.47
N ASP A 26 -9.54 5.25 8.06
CA ASP A 26 -10.74 5.53 7.26
C ASP A 26 -10.44 5.40 5.77
N LYS A 27 -10.62 4.18 5.25
CA LYS A 27 -10.41 3.87 3.82
C LYS A 27 -11.26 4.71 2.87
N THR A 28 -12.39 5.25 3.31
CA THR A 28 -13.27 6.07 2.44
C THR A 28 -12.66 7.43 2.12
N THR A 29 -11.62 7.83 2.86
CA THR A 29 -10.88 9.09 2.66
C THR A 29 -9.65 8.92 1.78
N TRP A 30 -9.27 7.67 1.47
CA TRP A 30 -8.07 7.40 0.68
C TRP A 30 -8.21 7.93 -0.74
N ASN A 31 -7.14 8.55 -1.19
CA ASN A 31 -6.95 9.07 -2.54
C ASN A 31 -5.45 9.07 -2.85
N LEU A 32 -5.09 9.44 -4.08
CA LEU A 32 -3.69 9.45 -4.54
C LEU A 32 -2.73 10.29 -3.69
N ASP A 33 -3.22 11.31 -2.98
CA ASP A 33 -2.41 12.20 -2.14
C ASP A 33 -2.41 11.76 -0.66
N THR A 34 -3.09 10.65 -0.34
CA THR A 34 -3.06 10.05 0.99
C THR A 34 -1.65 9.57 1.30
N GLN A 35 -1.16 9.97 2.47
CA GLN A 35 0.16 9.55 2.94
C GLN A 35 0.08 8.15 3.55
N GLY A 36 1.10 7.35 3.26
CA GLY A 36 1.39 6.06 3.82
C GLY A 36 2.82 5.99 4.34
N VAL A 37 3.09 4.95 5.14
CA VAL A 37 4.42 4.68 5.68
C VAL A 37 4.67 3.18 5.64
N PHE A 38 5.87 2.80 5.20
CA PHE A 38 6.29 1.41 5.20
C PHE A 38 6.96 1.04 6.52
N SER A 39 6.62 -0.12 7.05
CA SER A 39 7.30 -0.70 8.19
C SER A 39 7.35 -2.22 8.15
N LEU A 40 8.28 -2.79 8.91
CA LEU A 40 8.40 -4.24 9.11
C LEU A 40 7.13 -4.80 9.78
N ASP A 41 6.97 -6.12 9.74
CA ASP A 41 5.89 -6.79 10.45
C ASP A 41 6.29 -7.22 11.87
N SER A 42 5.33 -7.77 12.60
CA SER A 42 5.54 -8.30 13.95
C SER A 42 6.45 -9.53 14.00
N TRP A 43 6.63 -10.27 12.90
CA TRP A 43 7.36 -11.54 12.90
C TRP A 43 8.86 -11.34 13.13
N ASP A 44 9.38 -10.18 12.74
CA ASP A 44 10.77 -9.79 12.96
C ASP A 44 11.07 -9.35 14.41
N PHE A 45 10.06 -9.28 15.28
CA PHE A 45 10.17 -8.69 16.62
C PHE A 45 9.61 -9.60 17.73
N PRO A 46 9.97 -9.37 19.01
CA PRO A 46 9.37 -10.08 20.13
C PRO A 46 7.83 -9.93 20.15
N PRO A 47 7.08 -10.93 20.66
CA PRO A 47 5.60 -10.96 20.59
C PRO A 47 4.85 -9.75 21.19
N ASP A 48 5.51 -8.97 22.04
CA ASP A 48 4.96 -7.78 22.70
C ASP A 48 5.70 -6.48 22.33
N SER A 49 6.59 -6.53 21.35
CA SER A 49 7.31 -5.34 20.87
C SER A 49 6.44 -4.54 19.93
N ASP A 50 6.44 -3.24 20.10
CA ASP A 50 5.87 -2.29 19.14
C ASP A 50 6.97 -1.47 18.47
N GLU A 51 8.26 -1.77 18.71
CA GLU A 51 9.40 -0.93 18.25
C GLU A 51 9.45 -0.78 16.73
N TYR A 52 8.94 -1.77 16.02
CA TYR A 52 8.82 -1.80 14.58
C TYR A 52 7.68 -0.94 14.05
N LEU A 53 6.71 -0.57 14.88
CA LEU A 53 5.56 0.19 14.40
C LEU A 53 5.94 1.66 14.17
N PRO A 54 5.53 2.25 13.03
CA PRO A 54 5.68 3.67 12.80
C PRO A 54 4.85 4.46 13.82
N LYS A 55 5.27 5.71 14.11
CA LYS A 55 4.52 6.58 15.03
C LYS A 55 3.04 6.74 14.61
N GLN A 56 2.76 6.66 13.31
CA GLN A 56 1.41 6.75 12.75
C GLN A 56 0.56 5.53 13.14
N ALA A 57 1.13 4.33 13.17
CA ALA A 57 0.43 3.15 13.66
C ALA A 57 0.22 3.25 15.19
N LYS A 58 1.26 3.65 15.94
CA LYS A 58 1.19 3.75 17.41
C LYS A 58 0.21 4.81 17.91
N ASN A 59 0.25 6.00 17.34
CA ASN A 59 -0.44 7.17 17.88
C ASN A 59 -1.70 7.53 17.08
N ASP A 60 -1.61 7.42 15.75
CA ASP A 60 -2.67 7.87 14.82
C ASP A 60 -3.56 6.71 14.36
N LYS A 61 -3.29 5.49 14.87
CA LYS A 61 -4.04 4.25 14.59
C LYS A 61 -4.11 3.91 13.10
N TRP A 62 -3.06 4.24 12.36
CA TRP A 62 -2.94 3.75 10.99
C TRP A 62 -2.91 2.23 10.98
N ILE A 63 -3.57 1.65 10.00
CA ILE A 63 -3.74 0.21 9.85
C ILE A 63 -2.74 -0.32 8.85
N GLU A 64 -2.26 -1.53 9.11
CA GLU A 64 -1.53 -2.33 8.13
C GLU A 64 -2.46 -2.69 6.96
N THR A 65 -1.95 -2.60 5.72
CA THR A 65 -2.75 -2.82 4.50
C THR A 65 -2.17 -3.93 3.62
N LEU A 66 -1.37 -3.59 2.62
CA LEU A 66 -0.69 -4.52 1.73
C LEU A 66 0.82 -4.44 1.95
N ASP A 67 1.50 -5.56 1.76
CA ASP A 67 2.96 -5.55 1.66
C ASP A 67 3.42 -5.02 0.29
N GLY A 68 4.69 -4.60 0.22
CA GLY A 68 5.27 -4.05 -0.99
C GLY A 68 5.20 -4.96 -2.21
N SER A 69 5.38 -6.28 -2.03
CA SER A 69 5.34 -7.25 -3.13
C SER A 69 3.93 -7.41 -3.70
N SER A 70 2.91 -7.43 -2.84
CA SER A 70 1.51 -7.42 -3.26
C SER A 70 1.17 -6.14 -4.06
N ILE A 71 1.70 -4.98 -3.67
CA ILE A 71 1.49 -3.73 -4.41
C ILE A 71 2.19 -3.77 -5.78
N GLU A 72 3.41 -4.29 -5.87
CA GLU A 72 4.12 -4.49 -7.13
C GLU A 72 3.35 -5.40 -8.09
N ASP A 73 2.82 -6.52 -7.57
CA ASP A 73 2.02 -7.45 -8.35
C ASP A 73 0.73 -6.80 -8.86
N VAL A 74 0.05 -5.99 -8.05
CA VAL A 74 -1.15 -5.24 -8.46
C VAL A 74 -0.84 -4.27 -9.60
N VAL A 75 0.26 -3.52 -9.49
CA VAL A 75 0.67 -2.55 -10.52
C VAL A 75 1.05 -3.28 -11.81
N SER A 76 1.85 -4.35 -11.70
CA SER A 76 2.27 -5.19 -12.83
C SER A 76 1.09 -5.82 -13.55
N TYR A 77 0.12 -6.36 -12.80
CA TYR A 77 -1.08 -6.95 -13.36
C TYR A 77 -1.93 -5.91 -14.12
N ALA A 78 -2.17 -4.75 -13.53
CA ALA A 78 -2.91 -3.67 -14.19
C ALA A 78 -2.23 -3.22 -15.48
N GLN A 79 -0.92 -2.91 -15.42
CA GLN A 79 -0.12 -2.50 -16.58
C GLN A 79 -0.06 -3.56 -17.69
N GLY A 80 -0.15 -4.84 -17.34
CA GLY A 80 -0.19 -5.95 -18.29
C GLY A 80 -1.47 -6.00 -19.15
N GLN A 81 -2.54 -5.30 -18.76
CA GLN A 81 -3.81 -5.31 -19.47
C GLN A 81 -3.88 -4.30 -20.63
N SER A 82 -3.17 -3.16 -20.52
CA SER A 82 -3.21 -2.08 -21.50
C SER A 82 -2.00 -1.13 -21.40
N ASP A 83 -1.55 -0.60 -22.54
CA ASP A 83 -0.46 0.40 -22.59
C ASP A 83 -0.85 1.77 -22.00
N ASN A 84 -2.15 2.03 -21.80
CA ASN A 84 -2.69 3.34 -21.38
C ASN A 84 -3.23 3.34 -19.94
N VAL A 85 -2.78 2.43 -19.09
CA VAL A 85 -3.20 2.36 -17.68
C VAL A 85 -2.88 3.67 -16.97
N THR A 86 -3.90 4.30 -16.42
CA THR A 86 -3.75 5.56 -15.71
C THR A 86 -3.41 5.33 -14.24
N LEU A 87 -2.91 6.37 -13.56
CA LEU A 87 -2.69 6.29 -12.13
C LEU A 87 -3.99 6.09 -11.33
N ASP A 88 -5.13 6.56 -11.85
CA ASP A 88 -6.45 6.30 -11.25
C ASP A 88 -6.85 4.83 -11.40
N ASP A 89 -6.48 4.17 -12.50
CA ASP A 89 -6.70 2.73 -12.68
C ASP A 89 -5.82 1.90 -11.73
N LEU A 90 -4.56 2.30 -11.53
CA LEU A 90 -3.69 1.69 -10.53
C LEU A 90 -4.26 1.87 -9.13
N PHE A 91 -4.78 3.05 -8.80
CA PHE A 91 -5.40 3.29 -7.51
C PHE A 91 -6.67 2.45 -7.31
N ARG A 92 -7.54 2.35 -8.33
CA ARG A 92 -8.70 1.45 -8.31
C ARG A 92 -8.28 -0.01 -8.11
N SER A 93 -7.22 -0.45 -8.78
CA SER A 93 -6.70 -1.81 -8.66
C SER A 93 -6.15 -2.08 -7.26
N PHE A 94 -5.42 -1.12 -6.67
CA PHE A 94 -4.94 -1.18 -5.29
C PHE A 94 -6.09 -1.31 -4.28
N ILE A 95 -7.11 -0.46 -4.39
CA ILE A 95 -8.30 -0.52 -3.52
C ILE A 95 -9.02 -1.86 -3.69
N PHE A 96 -9.21 -2.30 -4.94
CA PHE A 96 -9.89 -3.56 -5.23
C PHE A 96 -9.16 -4.76 -4.62
N TYR A 97 -7.83 -4.83 -4.76
CA TYR A 97 -7.02 -5.90 -4.18
C TYR A 97 -7.09 -5.88 -2.65
N TYR A 98 -6.94 -4.71 -2.03
CA TYR A 98 -7.08 -4.57 -0.59
C TYR A 98 -8.43 -5.06 -0.05
N GLU A 99 -9.52 -4.84 -0.81
CA GLU A 99 -10.87 -5.23 -0.39
C GLU A 99 -11.23 -6.68 -0.71
N ASN A 100 -10.63 -7.28 -1.74
CA ASN A 100 -11.08 -8.55 -2.30
C ASN A 100 -10.01 -9.65 -2.32
N ASP A 101 -8.76 -9.32 -2.01
CA ASP A 101 -7.61 -10.23 -2.15
C ASP A 101 -7.55 -10.86 -3.56
N ALA A 102 -7.77 -10.01 -4.58
CA ALA A 102 -7.92 -10.40 -5.96
C ALA A 102 -7.49 -9.27 -6.91
N PHE A 103 -7.01 -9.64 -8.10
CA PHE A 103 -6.65 -8.67 -9.13
C PHE A 103 -7.89 -8.13 -9.85
N LEU A 104 -7.88 -6.84 -10.17
CA LEU A 104 -8.95 -6.17 -10.92
C LEU A 104 -8.72 -6.31 -12.42
N ASP A 105 -9.71 -6.85 -13.13
CA ASP A 105 -9.82 -6.72 -14.58
C ASP A 105 -10.30 -5.30 -14.94
N LEU A 106 -9.52 -4.60 -15.76
CA LEU A 106 -9.83 -3.27 -16.30
C LEU A 106 -10.61 -3.47 -17.61
N ASP A 107 -11.92 -3.17 -17.56
CA ASP A 107 -12.83 -3.21 -18.72
C ASP A 107 -12.49 -2.19 -19.83
#